data_AF-A0A847D3S3-F1
#
_entry.id   AF-A0A847D3S3-F1
#
_cell.length_a   1.000
_cell.length_b   1.000
_cell.length_c   1.000
_cell.angle_alpha   90.00
_cell.angle_beta   90.00
_cell.angle_gamma   90.00
#
_symmetry.space_group_name_H-M   'P 1'
#
loop_
_entity.id
_entity.type
_entity.pdbx_description
1 polymer ?
#
loop_
_entity_poly.entity_id
_entity_poly.type
_entity_poly.pdbx_seq_one_letter_code
_entity_poly.pdbx_strand_id
1 'polypeptide(L)'
;MQKGIWRKKLDVADLLERKGCYEFTLLEDKLSVREELFEIWWYAYGGNNHILAKSKRYPTRLYFILLEPGDLFAVDDFRIYLETGN
;
A
#
# COMPACT_ATOMS: atom_id res chain seq x y z
N MET A 1 23.33 9.04 23.95
CA MET A 1 21.92 8.59 23.92
C MET A 1 21.54 8.22 22.50
N GLN A 2 21.65 6.95 22.12
CA GLN A 2 21.15 6.45 20.84
C GLN A 2 20.81 4.97 21.01
N LYS A 3 19.52 4.62 20.87
CA LYS A 3 18.96 3.32 20.44
C LYS A 3 17.49 3.27 20.83
N GLY A 4 16.68 3.94 20.02
CA GLY A 4 15.23 3.79 20.00
C GLY A 4 14.80 3.74 18.55
N ILE A 5 15.14 2.66 17.84
CA ILE A 5 14.50 2.38 16.54
C ILE A 5 13.06 2.03 16.90
N TRP A 6 12.17 3.01 16.76
CA TRP A 6 10.76 2.87 17.08
C TRP A 6 10.18 1.72 16.26
N ARG A 7 9.88 0.59 16.92
CA ARG A 7 9.00 -0.49 16.44
C ARG A 7 7.54 -0.01 16.32
N LYS A 8 7.28 1.20 15.85
CA LYS A 8 5.92 1.66 15.59
C LYS A 8 5.48 0.95 14.31
N LYS A 9 4.35 0.24 14.35
CA LYS A 9 3.73 -0.28 13.12
C LYS A 9 3.62 0.89 12.14
N LEU A 10 4.08 0.68 10.91
CA LEU A 10 4.00 1.70 9.86
C LEU A 10 2.53 2.09 9.69
N ASP A 11 2.22 3.36 9.89
CA ASP A 11 0.92 3.94 9.59
C ASP A 11 1.03 4.52 8.18
N VAL A 12 0.20 4.04 7.25
CA VAL A 12 0.29 4.44 5.84
C VAL A 12 -0.22 5.86 5.63
N ALA A 13 -1.24 6.30 6.36
CA ALA A 13 -1.72 7.68 6.26
C ALA A 13 -0.63 8.67 6.68
N ASP A 14 -0.03 8.45 7.87
CA ASP A 14 1.10 9.26 8.35
C ASP A 14 2.34 9.18 7.45
N LEU A 15 2.59 8.03 6.79
CA LEU A 15 3.65 7.92 5.78
C LEU A 15 3.35 8.81 4.57
N LEU A 16 2.15 8.74 4.01
CA LEU A 16 1.74 9.49 2.83
C LEU A 16 1.79 10.99 3.10
N GLU A 17 1.26 11.45 4.24
CA GLU A 17 1.30 12.85 4.65
C GLU A 17 2.74 13.37 4.78
N ARG A 18 3.64 12.62 5.43
CA ARG A 18 5.07 12.98 5.55
C ARG A 18 5.80 13.01 4.20
N LYS A 19 5.25 12.39 3.16
CA LYS A 19 5.77 12.43 1.79
C LYS A 19 5.11 13.51 0.93
N GLY A 20 4.18 14.29 1.49
CA GLY A 20 3.44 15.31 0.76
C GLY A 20 2.34 14.74 -0.13
N CYS A 21 1.95 13.48 0.07
CA CYS A 21 0.78 12.88 -0.56
C CYS A 21 -0.43 13.16 0.33
N TYR A 22 -1.25 14.15 -0.02
CA TYR A 22 -2.43 14.54 0.77
C TYR A 22 -3.74 13.99 0.21
N GLU A 23 -3.72 13.46 -1.01
CA GLU A 23 -4.86 12.82 -1.65
C GLU A 23 -4.67 11.32 -1.57
N PHE A 24 -5.35 10.68 -0.61
CA PHE A 24 -5.30 9.23 -0.44
C PHE A 24 -6.58 8.67 0.16
N THR A 25 -6.80 7.37 -0.03
CA THR A 25 -7.97 6.65 0.48
C THR A 25 -7.61 5.19 0.72
N LEU A 26 -8.04 4.65 1.85
CA LEU A 26 -7.99 3.21 2.13
C LEU A 26 -9.09 2.52 1.30
N LEU A 27 -8.70 1.63 0.40
CA LEU A 27 -9.64 0.88 -0.45
C LEU A 27 -10.08 -0.43 0.20
N GLU A 28 -9.14 -1.14 0.83
CA GLU A 28 -9.38 -2.44 1.47
C GLU A 28 -8.41 -2.63 2.63
N ASP A 29 -8.87 -3.21 3.75
CA ASP A 29 -8.07 -3.38 4.97
C ASP A 29 -7.90 -4.85 5.38
N LYS A 30 -8.63 -5.78 4.77
CA LYS A 30 -8.69 -7.19 5.16
C LYS A 30 -8.44 -8.14 4.00
N LEU A 31 -7.82 -7.68 2.92
CA LEU A 31 -7.43 -8.57 1.84
C LEU A 31 -6.48 -9.65 2.37
N SER A 32 -6.92 -10.90 2.33
CA SER A 32 -6.13 -12.06 2.74
C SER A 32 -5.65 -12.82 1.51
N VAL A 33 -4.34 -13.02 1.39
CA VAL A 33 -3.71 -13.80 0.32
C VAL A 33 -2.62 -14.67 0.95
N ARG A 34 -2.70 -16.00 0.76
CA ARG A 34 -1.72 -16.97 1.27
C ARG A 34 -1.35 -16.75 2.75
N GLU A 35 -2.36 -16.61 3.62
CA GLU A 35 -2.24 -16.37 5.07
C GLU A 35 -1.62 -15.00 5.47
N GLU A 36 -1.54 -14.07 4.53
CA GLU A 36 -1.06 -12.71 4.76
C GLU A 36 -2.18 -11.70 4.54
N LEU A 37 -2.34 -10.79 5.51
CA LEU A 37 -3.30 -9.70 5.45
C LEU A 37 -2.64 -8.44 4.90
N PHE A 38 -3.33 -7.79 3.98
CA PHE A 38 -2.91 -6.54 3.35
C PHE A 38 -3.91 -5.42 3.62
N GLU A 39 -3.36 -4.21 3.77
CA GLU A 39 -4.10 -2.97 3.55
C GLU A 39 -3.73 -2.42 2.18
N ILE A 40 -4.74 -2.02 1.41
CA ILE A 40 -4.65 -1.51 0.06
C ILE A 40 -5.12 -0.06 0.07
N TRP A 41 -4.26 0.83 -0.36
CA TRP A 41 -4.49 2.26 -0.38
C TRP A 41 -4.36 2.78 -1.80
N TRP A 42 -5.27 3.65 -2.20
CA TRP A 42 -5.06 4.54 -3.33
C TRP A 42 -4.45 5.85 -2.85
N TYR A 43 -3.57 6.44 -3.65
CA TYR A 43 -3.09 7.80 -3.45
C TYR A 43 -2.72 8.48 -4.76
N ALA A 44 -2.89 9.81 -4.81
CA ALA A 44 -2.41 10.63 -5.90
C ALA A 44 -1.09 11.32 -5.52
N TYR A 45 -0.14 11.31 -6.45
CA TYR A 45 1.14 12.00 -6.29
C TYR A 45 1.68 12.44 -7.66
N GLY A 46 2.07 13.71 -7.77
CA GLY A 46 2.62 14.25 -9.03
C GLY A 46 1.65 14.16 -10.23
N GLY A 47 0.34 14.19 -9.98
CA GLY A 47 -0.70 14.07 -11.02
C GLY A 47 -1.01 12.62 -11.45
N ASN A 48 -0.35 11.63 -10.87
CA ASN A 48 -0.59 10.21 -11.17
C ASN A 48 -1.28 9.49 -10.02
N ASN A 49 -2.07 8.48 -10.37
CA ASN A 49 -2.74 7.59 -9.43
C ASN A 49 -1.83 6.40 -9.09
N HIS A 50 -1.85 5.99 -7.84
CA HIS A 50 -1.04 4.89 -7.37
C HIS A 50 -1.81 4.01 -6.41
N ILE A 51 -1.39 2.76 -6.31
CA ILE A 51 -1.80 1.84 -5.27
C ILE A 51 -0.60 1.52 -4.38
N LEU A 52 -0.82 1.59 -3.06
CA LEU A 52 0.08 1.08 -2.05
C LEU A 52 -0.58 -0.10 -1.35
N ALA A 53 -0.05 -1.30 -1.56
CA ALA A 53 -0.41 -2.47 -0.77
C ALA A 53 0.65 -2.72 0.28
N LYS A 54 0.25 -2.81 1.55
CA LYS A 54 1.18 -3.03 2.67
C LYS A 54 0.72 -4.22 3.47
N SER A 55 1.63 -5.15 3.73
CA SER A 55 1.29 -6.27 4.59
C SER A 55 1.18 -5.84 6.05
N LYS A 56 0.17 -6.36 6.74
CA LYS A 56 -0.03 -6.14 8.18
C LYS A 56 0.88 -7.01 9.04
N ARG A 57 1.38 -8.13 8.48
CA ARG A 57 2.27 -9.08 9.18
C ARG A 57 3.73 -8.67 9.10
N TYR A 58 4.19 -8.26 7.92
CA TYR A 58 5.55 -7.87 7.61
C TYR A 58 5.60 -6.38 7.24
N PRO A 59 6.06 -5.50 8.15
CA PRO A 59 5.98 -4.05 7.97
C PRO A 59 6.89 -3.50 6.86
N THR A 60 7.85 -4.30 6.39
CA THR A 60 8.77 -3.95 5.29
C THR A 60 8.27 -4.41 3.92
N ARG A 61 7.17 -5.15 3.86
CA ARG A 61 6.59 -5.65 2.60
C ARG A 61 5.54 -4.67 2.11
N LEU A 62 5.99 -3.81 1.21
CA LEU A 62 5.21 -2.77 0.53
C LEU A 62 5.25 -3.03 -0.97
N TYR A 63 4.12 -2.89 -1.63
CA TYR A 63 4.00 -2.91 -3.09
C TYR A 63 3.47 -1.55 -3.53
N PHE A 64 4.15 -0.97 -4.52
CA PHE A 64 3.79 0.30 -5.11
C PHE A 64 3.46 0.04 -6.58
N ILE A 65 2.25 0.40 -6.98
CA ILE A 65 1.76 0.21 -8.34
C ILE A 65 1.40 1.60 -8.86
N LEU A 66 2.03 2.00 -9.96
CA LEU A 66 1.64 3.19 -10.71
C LEU A 66 0.49 2.81 -11.63
N LEU A 67 -0.58 3.61 -11.64
CA LEU A 67 -1.68 3.46 -12.58
C LEU A 67 -1.48 4.48 -13.71
N GLU A 68 -1.28 3.99 -14.92
CA GLU A 68 -1.21 4.82 -16.11
C GLU A 68 -2.58 5.41 -16.48
N PRO A 69 -2.65 6.48 -17.27
CA PRO A 69 -3.92 7.05 -17.71
C PRO A 69 -4.79 6.01 -18.44
N GLY A 70 -5.96 5.72 -17.86
CA GLY A 70 -6.91 4.73 -18.37
C GLY A 70 -6.85 3.37 -17.67
N ASP A 71 -5.85 3.14 -16.81
CA ASP A 71 -5.79 1.94 -16.00
C ASP A 71 -6.93 1.89 -14.99
N LEU A 72 -7.48 0.70 -14.83
CA LEU A 72 -8.41 0.37 -13.77
C LEU A 72 -7.71 -0.55 -12.79
N PHE A 73 -7.99 -0.36 -11.50
CA PHE A 73 -7.49 -1.23 -10.45
C PHE A 73 -8.66 -1.76 -9.62
N ALA A 74 -8.80 -3.08 -9.59
CA ALA A 74 -9.61 -3.79 -8.63
C ALA A 74 -8.71 -4.44 -7.58
N VAL A 75 -9.22 -4.55 -6.35
CA VAL A 75 -8.51 -5.21 -5.24
C VAL A 75 -8.12 -6.65 -5.60
N ASP A 76 -8.95 -7.34 -6.37
CA ASP A 76 -8.66 -8.70 -6.83
C ASP A 76 -7.49 -8.78 -7.84
N ASP A 77 -7.19 -7.70 -8.58
CA ASP A 77 -6.02 -7.66 -9.47
C ASP A 77 -4.74 -7.82 -8.67
N PHE A 78 -4.67 -7.23 -7.47
CA PHE A 78 -3.53 -7.41 -6.57
C PHE A 78 -3.46 -8.83 -5.98
N ARG A 79 -4.60 -9.50 -5.73
CA ARG A 79 -4.60 -10.93 -5.36
C ARG A 79 -4.01 -11.77 -6.48
N ILE A 80 -4.47 -11.55 -7.71
CA ILE A 80 -4.00 -12.27 -8.91
C ILE A 80 -2.50 -12.05 -9.09
N TYR A 81 -2.02 -10.82 -8.95
CA TYR A 81 -0.60 -10.49 -9.00
C TYR A 81 0.23 -11.28 -7.98
N LEU A 82 -0.21 -11.35 -6.71
CA LEU A 82 0.50 -12.11 -5.67
C LEU A 82 0.45 -13.62 -5.90
N GLU A 83 -0.62 -14.12 -6.53
CA GLU A 83 -0.80 -15.55 -6.78
C GLU A 83 -0.01 -16.03 -8.00
N THR A 84 -0.02 -15.24 -9.07
CA THR A 84 0.52 -15.60 -10.38
C THR A 84 1.89 -14.98 -10.67
N GLY A 85 2.23 -13.89 -9.99
CA GLY A 85 3.43 -13.10 -10.27
C GLY A 85 3.32 -12.19 -11.50
N ASN A 86 2.13 -12.11 -12.13
CA ASN A 86 1.84 -11.30 -13.31
C ASN A 86 0.81 -10.21 -12.98
#